data_AF-A0A8X7THQ4-F1
#
_entry.id   AF-A0A8X7THQ4-F1
#
_cell.length_a   1.000
_cell.length_b   1.000
_cell.length_c   1.000
_cell.angle_alpha   90.00
_cell.angle_beta   90.00
_cell.angle_gamma   90.00
#
_symmetry.space_group_name_H-M   'P 1'
#
loop_
_entity.id
_entity.type
_entity.pdbx_description
1 polymer ?
#
loop_
_entity_poly.entity_id
_entity_poly.type
_entity_poly.pdbx_seq_one_letter_code
_entity_poly.pdbx_strand_id
1 'polypeptide(L)'
;MKTTNMQAKGRGGGNMKAANPQQVIFELKKKVVTALNKLADRDTHQRGVDELENTVEHLAPDKISCFLSCILDTDSEQKSAVRKECIRLMATLARFHHGLVAPYLAKMVSSVVKRLKDQDSVVRCVY
;
A
#
# COMPACT_ATOMS: atom_id res chain seq x y z
N MET A 1 36.98 45.63 -36.32
CA MET A 1 36.52 44.43 -35.59
C MET A 1 35.26 44.78 -34.83
N LYS A 2 34.11 44.20 -35.22
CA LYS A 2 32.80 44.43 -34.59
C LYS A 2 32.49 43.21 -33.71
N THR A 3 32.27 43.42 -32.43
CA THR A 3 31.85 42.38 -31.48
C THR A 3 30.37 42.06 -31.68
N THR A 4 30.09 40.81 -32.02
CA THR A 4 28.75 40.25 -32.20
C THR A 4 28.16 39.79 -30.87
N ASN A 5 26.94 40.24 -30.63
CA ASN A 5 26.06 39.90 -29.53
C ASN A 5 25.56 38.44 -29.68
N MET A 6 25.79 37.56 -28.71
CA MET A 6 25.17 36.24 -28.67
C MET A 6 24.32 36.08 -27.41
N GLN A 7 23.01 36.07 -27.64
CA GLN A 7 21.97 35.83 -26.65
C GLN A 7 21.79 34.31 -26.47
N ALA A 8 22.31 33.77 -25.38
CA ALA A 8 22.03 32.40 -24.97
C ALA A 8 20.71 32.36 -24.18
N LYS A 9 19.64 31.94 -24.86
CA LYS A 9 18.29 31.75 -24.32
C LYS A 9 18.29 30.54 -23.38
N GLY A 10 18.11 30.82 -22.08
CA GLY A 10 17.99 29.81 -21.05
C GLY A 10 16.65 29.07 -21.04
N ARG A 11 16.71 27.88 -20.42
CA ARG A 11 15.64 27.13 -19.74
C ARG A 11 14.55 26.48 -20.61
N GLY A 12 14.85 25.27 -21.09
CA GLY A 12 13.85 24.22 -21.29
C GLY A 12 13.51 23.55 -19.96
N GLY A 13 12.67 24.20 -19.15
CA GLY A 13 12.06 23.57 -17.97
C GLY A 13 10.99 22.60 -18.42
N GLY A 14 11.31 21.31 -18.42
CA GLY A 14 10.34 20.24 -18.68
C GLY A 14 9.19 20.33 -17.69
N ASN A 15 7.99 20.52 -18.23
CA ASN A 15 6.74 20.67 -17.50
C ASN A 15 6.39 19.33 -16.83
N MET A 16 6.87 19.08 -15.60
CA MET A 16 6.34 18.02 -14.74
C MET A 16 4.89 18.39 -14.40
N LYS A 17 3.94 17.92 -15.20
CA LYS A 17 2.52 18.02 -14.85
C LYS A 17 2.34 17.30 -13.50
N ALA A 18 1.99 18.04 -12.46
CA ALA A 18 1.59 17.46 -11.18
C ALA A 18 0.49 16.43 -11.46
N ALA A 19 0.72 15.17 -11.08
CA ALA A 19 -0.25 14.11 -11.28
C ALA A 19 -1.55 14.44 -10.52
N ASN A 20 -2.71 14.18 -11.13
CA ASN A 20 -4.00 14.40 -10.48
C ASN A 20 -4.10 13.51 -9.21
N PRO A 21 -4.43 14.04 -8.02
CA PRO A 21 -4.52 13.27 -6.78
C PRO A 21 -5.39 12.01 -6.90
N GLN A 22 -6.50 12.08 -7.66
CA GLN A 22 -7.38 10.94 -7.89
C GLN A 22 -6.69 9.82 -8.68
N GLN A 23 -5.86 10.16 -9.68
CA GLN A 23 -5.10 9.19 -10.45
C GLN A 23 -4.04 8.51 -9.58
N VAL A 24 -3.38 9.26 -8.70
CA VAL A 24 -2.38 8.71 -7.77
C VAL A 24 -3.00 7.70 -6.81
N ILE A 25 -4.19 8.01 -6.26
CA ILE A 25 -4.92 7.09 -5.38
C ILE A 25 -5.38 5.84 -6.15
N PHE A 26 -5.89 6.01 -7.37
CA PHE A 26 -6.31 4.89 -8.21
C PHE A 26 -5.15 3.95 -8.54
N GLU A 27 -4.00 4.49 -8.93
CA GLU A 27 -2.80 3.68 -9.22
C GLU A 27 -2.29 2.96 -7.96
N LEU A 28 -2.33 3.61 -6.79
CA LEU A 28 -2.02 2.93 -5.54
C LEU A 28 -2.99 1.77 -5.27
N LYS A 29 -4.29 2.00 -5.36
CA LYS A 29 -5.30 0.96 -5.15
C LYS A 29 -5.07 -0.22 -6.09
N LYS A 30 -4.86 0.05 -7.38
CA LYS A 30 -4.55 -0.96 -8.39
C LYS A 30 -3.28 -1.75 -8.03
N LYS A 31 -2.21 -1.06 -7.63
CA LYS A 31 -0.96 -1.68 -7.19
C LYS A 31 -1.19 -2.63 -6.01
N VAL A 32 -1.89 -2.17 -4.97
CA VAL A 32 -2.16 -2.97 -3.77
C VAL A 32 -3.00 -4.19 -4.08
N VAL A 33 -4.10 -4.03 -4.84
CA VAL A 33 -4.96 -5.17 -5.23
C VAL A 33 -4.21 -6.18 -6.08
N THR A 34 -3.37 -5.71 -7.01
CA THR A 34 -2.54 -6.61 -7.84
C THR A 34 -1.58 -7.43 -6.97
N ALA A 35 -0.95 -6.81 -5.97
CA ALA A 35 -0.05 -7.50 -5.07
C ALA A 35 -0.80 -8.45 -4.11
N LEU A 36 -2.00 -8.08 -3.64
CA LEU A 36 -2.87 -8.98 -2.87
C LEU A 36 -3.26 -10.22 -3.68
N ASN A 37 -3.55 -10.08 -4.98
CA ASN A 37 -3.83 -11.22 -5.84
C ASN A 37 -2.64 -12.17 -5.99
N LYS A 38 -1.40 -11.66 -5.95
CA LYS A 38 -0.19 -12.50 -5.96
C LYS A 38 -0.08 -13.37 -4.70
N LEU A 39 -0.59 -12.91 -3.55
CA LEU A 39 -0.58 -13.70 -2.31
C LEU A 39 -1.42 -14.97 -2.40
N ALA A 40 -2.39 -15.01 -3.31
CA ALA A 40 -3.27 -16.15 -3.52
C ALA A 40 -2.59 -17.30 -4.29
N ASP A 41 -1.45 -17.06 -4.92
CA ASP A 41 -0.71 -18.05 -5.71
C ASP A 41 0.63 -18.37 -5.04
N ARG A 42 0.96 -19.66 -4.92
CA ARG A 42 2.15 -20.12 -4.19
C ARG A 42 3.45 -19.60 -4.81
N ASP A 43 3.52 -19.54 -6.14
CA ASP A 43 4.74 -19.18 -6.86
C ASP A 43 4.96 -17.66 -6.88
N THR A 44 3.88 -16.88 -6.71
CA THR A 44 3.95 -15.41 -6.66
C THR A 44 3.79 -14.84 -5.25
N HIS A 45 3.57 -15.68 -4.24
CA HIS A 45 3.30 -15.26 -2.86
C HIS A 45 4.38 -14.33 -2.30
N GLN A 46 5.65 -14.77 -2.32
CA GLN A 46 6.76 -13.99 -1.75
C GLN A 46 6.91 -12.63 -2.45
N ARG A 47 6.75 -12.60 -3.78
CA ARG A 47 6.79 -11.35 -4.54
C ARG A 47 5.66 -10.41 -4.16
N GLY A 48 4.45 -10.94 -3.92
CA GLY A 48 3.33 -10.16 -3.42
C GLY A 48 3.60 -9.56 -2.04
N VAL A 49 4.21 -10.35 -1.15
CA VAL A 49 4.65 -9.90 0.18
C VAL A 49 5.64 -8.75 0.06
N ASP A 50 6.73 -8.93 -0.67
CA ASP A 50 7.80 -7.94 -0.81
C ASP A 50 7.27 -6.62 -1.42
N GLU A 51 6.39 -6.71 -2.42
CA GLU A 51 5.77 -5.54 -3.05
C GLU A 51 4.85 -4.77 -2.08
N LEU A 52 4.08 -5.48 -1.25
CA LEU A 52 3.20 -4.87 -0.25
C LEU A 52 4.02 -4.23 0.87
N GLU A 53 5.05 -4.90 1.38
CA GLU A 53 5.93 -4.34 2.41
C GLU A 53 6.65 -3.08 1.93
N ASN A 54 7.27 -3.14 0.75
CA ASN A 54 7.92 -1.97 0.15
C ASN A 54 6.93 -0.82 -0.07
N THR A 55 5.67 -1.14 -0.40
CA THR A 55 4.61 -0.12 -0.53
C THR A 55 4.24 0.49 0.82
N VAL A 56 4.16 -0.31 1.89
CA VAL A 56 3.87 0.20 3.25
C VAL A 56 5.01 1.06 3.76
N GLU A 57 6.26 0.62 3.61
CA GLU A 57 7.43 1.35 4.11
C GLU A 57 7.55 2.77 3.53
N HIS A 58 7.26 2.91 2.24
CA HIS A 58 7.36 4.19 1.52
C HIS A 58 6.00 4.91 1.34
N LEU A 59 4.99 4.53 2.14
CA LEU A 59 3.64 5.06 2.00
C LEU A 59 3.57 6.51 2.50
N ALA A 60 3.03 7.41 1.69
CA ALA A 60 2.78 8.78 2.14
C ALA A 60 1.59 8.83 3.12
N PRO A 61 1.59 9.73 4.13
CA PRO A 61 0.53 9.78 5.16
C PRO A 61 -0.90 9.93 4.61
N ASP A 62 -1.07 10.69 3.53
CA ASP A 62 -2.34 10.91 2.82
C ASP A 62 -2.89 9.65 2.15
N LYS A 63 -2.05 8.62 1.96
CA LYS A 63 -2.38 7.38 1.27
C LYS A 63 -2.65 6.20 2.20
N ILE A 64 -2.42 6.37 3.51
CA ILE A 64 -2.65 5.33 4.53
C ILE A 64 -4.09 4.82 4.47
N SER A 65 -5.07 5.74 4.38
CA SER A 65 -6.49 5.39 4.29
C SER A 65 -6.79 4.49 3.08
N CYS A 66 -6.24 4.82 1.91
CA CYS A 66 -6.44 4.05 0.68
C CYS A 66 -5.85 2.64 0.79
N PHE A 67 -4.62 2.52 1.28
CA PHE A 67 -3.98 1.22 1.48
C PHE A 67 -4.77 0.37 2.47
N LEU A 68 -5.18 0.99 3.59
CA LEU A 68 -5.90 0.30 4.65
C LEU A 68 -7.26 -0.22 4.17
N SER A 69 -8.01 0.57 3.40
CA SER A 69 -9.29 0.12 2.82
C SER A 69 -9.10 -1.16 1.99
N CYS A 70 -8.05 -1.25 1.18
CA CYS A 70 -7.80 -2.44 0.35
C CYS A 70 -7.60 -3.72 1.18
N ILE A 71 -6.87 -3.65 2.29
CA ILE A 71 -6.59 -4.83 3.14
C ILE A 71 -7.73 -5.15 4.12
N LEU A 72 -8.57 -4.16 4.43
CA LEU A 72 -9.76 -4.34 5.27
C LEU A 72 -10.93 -4.92 4.48
N ASP A 73 -11.02 -4.66 3.17
CA ASP A 73 -12.04 -5.21 2.26
C ASP A 73 -11.86 -6.74 2.04
N THR A 74 -10.78 -7.35 2.54
CA THR A 74 -10.55 -8.79 2.43
C THR A 74 -11.43 -9.57 3.41
N ASP A 75 -12.38 -10.33 2.87
CA ASP A 75 -13.35 -11.16 3.61
C ASP A 75 -12.86 -12.60 3.88
N SER A 76 -13.75 -13.45 4.39
CA SER A 76 -13.50 -14.86 4.70
C SER A 76 -13.45 -15.79 3.48
N GLU A 77 -13.95 -15.36 2.31
CA GLU A 77 -13.94 -16.15 1.07
C GLU A 77 -12.58 -16.11 0.37
N GLN A 78 -11.80 -15.05 0.59
CA GLN A 78 -10.43 -14.94 0.11
C GLN A 78 -9.53 -16.03 0.71
N LYS A 79 -8.51 -16.50 -0.02
CA LYS A 79 -7.60 -17.56 0.49
C LYS A 79 -6.95 -17.18 1.82
N SER A 80 -6.74 -18.15 2.70
CA SER A 80 -6.17 -17.92 4.04
C SER A 80 -4.80 -17.25 4.01
N ALA A 81 -3.97 -17.53 3.00
CA ALA A 81 -2.71 -16.83 2.78
C ALA A 81 -2.89 -15.31 2.64
N VAL A 82 -3.91 -14.85 1.91
CA VAL A 82 -4.22 -13.42 1.77
C VAL A 82 -4.69 -12.85 3.10
N ARG A 83 -5.61 -13.53 3.79
CA ARG A 83 -6.19 -13.07 5.07
C ARG A 83 -5.12 -12.94 6.16
N LYS A 84 -4.20 -13.91 6.24
CA LYS A 84 -3.04 -13.90 7.13
C LYS A 84 -2.14 -12.70 6.87
N GLU A 85 -1.80 -12.45 5.61
CA GLU A 85 -0.93 -11.34 5.25
C GLU A 85 -1.59 -9.97 5.49
N CYS A 86 -2.90 -9.84 5.32
CA CYS A 86 -3.60 -8.60 5.69
C CYS A 86 -3.47 -8.28 7.19
N ILE A 87 -3.45 -9.27 8.08
CA ILE A 87 -3.17 -9.06 9.51
C ILE A 87 -1.74 -8.57 9.69
N ARG A 88 -0.78 -9.25 9.08
CA ARG A 88 0.64 -8.89 9.18
C ARG A 88 0.90 -7.47 8.67
N LEU A 89 0.27 -7.07 7.58
CA LEU A 89 0.37 -5.72 7.01
C LEU A 89 -0.20 -4.63 7.92
N MET A 90 -1.25 -4.92 8.71
CA MET A 90 -1.73 -3.97 9.73
C MET A 90 -0.69 -3.74 10.83
N ALA A 91 0.01 -4.78 11.27
CA ALA A 91 1.12 -4.65 12.21
C ALA A 91 2.29 -3.87 11.58
N THR A 92 2.63 -4.17 10.32
CA THR A 92 3.67 -3.45 9.55
C THR A 92 3.34 -1.96 9.39
N LEU A 93 2.08 -1.60 9.08
CA LEU A 93 1.63 -0.22 9.03
C LEU A 93 1.83 0.49 10.37
N ALA A 94 1.41 -0.12 11.47
CA ALA A 94 1.59 0.45 12.80
C ALA A 94 3.07 0.66 13.15
N ARG A 95 3.94 -0.27 12.72
CA ARG A 95 5.39 -0.19 12.94
C ARG A 95 6.06 0.95 12.16
N PHE A 96 5.68 1.18 10.90
CA PHE A 96 6.32 2.20 10.06
C PHE A 96 5.70 3.60 10.21
N HIS A 97 4.39 3.68 10.47
CA HIS A 97 3.65 4.96 10.45
C HIS A 97 3.25 5.46 11.84
N HIS A 98 3.48 4.67 12.90
CA HIS A 98 3.31 5.05 14.31
C HIS A 98 2.01 5.84 14.57
N GLY A 99 2.09 7.07 15.08
CA GLY A 99 0.93 7.89 15.44
C GLY A 99 -0.01 8.20 14.27
N LEU A 100 0.44 8.08 13.02
CA LEU A 100 -0.40 8.31 11.84
C LEU A 100 -1.48 7.24 11.66
N VAL A 101 -1.30 6.04 12.25
CA VAL A 101 -2.33 4.99 12.20
C VAL A 101 -3.41 5.16 13.28
N ALA A 102 -3.22 6.05 14.25
CA ALA A 102 -4.13 6.23 15.39
C ALA A 102 -5.61 6.38 15.00
N PRO A 103 -5.99 7.17 13.96
CA PRO A 103 -7.38 7.32 13.55
C PRO A 103 -8.03 6.03 13.02
N TYR A 104 -7.22 5.04 12.64
CA TYR A 104 -7.67 3.81 12.01
C TYR A 104 -7.64 2.59 12.94
N LEU A 105 -7.08 2.73 14.14
CA LEU A 105 -6.88 1.62 15.08
C LEU A 105 -8.18 0.86 15.38
N ALA A 106 -9.30 1.56 15.57
CA ALA A 106 -10.59 0.91 15.86
C ALA A 106 -10.99 -0.09 14.76
N LYS A 107 -10.81 0.27 13.48
CA LYS A 107 -11.10 -0.61 12.35
C LYS A 107 -10.08 -1.75 12.22
N MET A 108 -8.80 -1.46 12.45
CA MET A 108 -7.73 -2.45 12.44
C MET A 108 -7.96 -3.52 13.51
N VAL A 109 -8.22 -3.10 14.75
CA VAL A 109 -8.52 -4.00 15.88
C VAL A 109 -9.79 -4.81 15.59
N SER A 110 -10.85 -4.17 15.07
CA SER A 110 -12.07 -4.90 14.69
C SER A 110 -11.81 -5.99 13.65
N SER A 111 -10.95 -5.72 12.66
CA SER A 111 -10.54 -6.70 11.65
C SER A 111 -9.70 -7.84 12.25
N VAL A 112 -8.76 -7.51 13.13
CA VAL A 112 -7.95 -8.49 13.88
C VAL A 112 -8.84 -9.41 14.71
N VAL A 113 -9.76 -8.85 15.50
CA VAL A 113 -10.68 -9.62 16.35
C VAL A 113 -11.57 -10.56 15.53
N LYS A 114 -12.01 -10.12 14.34
CA LYS A 114 -12.74 -11.00 13.41
C LYS A 114 -11.87 -12.17 12.95
N ARG A 115 -10.60 -11.93 12.60
CA ARG A 115 -9.68 -12.98 12.12
C ARG A 115 -9.14 -13.89 13.23
N LEU A 116 -9.18 -13.48 14.50
CA LEU A 116 -8.98 -14.40 15.63
C LEU A 116 -10.05 -15.50 15.71
N LYS A 117 -11.22 -15.26 15.12
CA LYS A 117 -12.33 -16.21 15.01
C LYS A 117 -12.42 -16.87 13.63
N ASP A 118 -11.35 -16.80 12.83
CA ASP A 118 -11.31 -17.38 11.49
C ASP A 118 -11.43 -18.91 11.53
N GLN A 119 -12.16 -19.49 10.58
CA GLN A 119 -12.33 -20.93 10.48
C GLN A 119 -10.99 -21.65 10.22
N ASP A 120 -10.09 -21.00 9.48
CA ASP A 120 -8.76 -21.52 9.19
C ASP A 120 -7.80 -21.25 10.36
N SER A 121 -7.25 -22.32 10.93
CA SER A 121 -6.25 -22.23 12.01
C SER A 121 -4.98 -21.49 11.61
N VAL A 122 -4.58 -21.52 10.32
CA VAL A 122 -3.39 -20.82 9.83
C VAL A 122 -3.55 -19.30 9.98
N VAL A 123 -4.77 -18.79 9.85
CA VAL A 123 -5.08 -17.37 10.07
C VAL A 123 -5.16 -17.06 11.58
N ARG A 124 -5.62 -18.01 12.38
CA ARG A 124 -5.69 -17.87 13.85
C ARG A 124 -4.33 -17.93 14.55
N CYS A 125 -3.30 -18.56 13.98
CA CYS A 125 -1.97 -18.71 14.60
C CYS A 125 -0.98 -17.60 14.22
N VAL A 126 -1.44 -16.46 13.69
CA VAL A 126 -0.58 -15.34 13.23
C VAL A 126 -0.15 -14.42 14.39
N TYR A 127 -0.33 -14.84 15.64
CA TYR A 127 -0.16 -14.02 16.84
C TYR A 127 0.87 -14.65 17.79
#